data_AF-A0A7M7QDS8-F1
#
_entry.id   AF-A0A7M7QDS8-F1
#
_cell.length_a   1.000
_cell.length_b   1.000
_cell.length_c   1.000
_cell.angle_alpha   90.00
_cell.angle_beta   90.00
_cell.angle_gamma   90.00
#
_symmetry.space_group_name_H-M   'P 1'
#
loop_
_entity.id
_entity.type
_entity.pdbx_description
1 polymer ?
#
loop_
_entity_poly.entity_id
_entity_poly.type
_entity_poly.pdbx_seq_one_letter_code
_entity_poly.pdbx_strand_id
1 'polypeptide(L)'
;MWIQFSLQGKYKWLKILPDLITKYNDTKHRTIRMKSNEVSTANQFQIFKRFTCESRSPKKPKFKIGDKVRLSGFYEQELLKAKYPDVYLVQKVLKKRGKQVYVKWLGFDSSHNSWIDKTEI
;
A
#
# COMPACT_ATOMS: atom_id res chain seq x y z
N MET A 1 -13.24 2.22 13.20
CA MET A 1 -12.98 3.63 13.54
C MET A 1 -13.29 4.55 12.36
N TRP A 2 -12.74 4.33 11.16
CA TRP A 2 -12.99 5.21 9.99
C TRP A 2 -14.44 5.21 9.44
N ILE A 3 -15.15 4.09 9.51
CA ILE A 3 -16.52 3.95 8.97
C ILE A 3 -17.50 4.97 9.57
N GLN A 4 -17.40 5.24 10.88
CA GLN A 4 -18.29 6.19 11.56
C GLN A 4 -18.01 7.65 11.16
N PHE A 5 -16.74 7.97 10.86
CA PHE A 5 -16.35 9.30 10.40
C PHE A 5 -16.83 9.58 8.97
N SER A 6 -16.88 8.57 8.10
CA SER A 6 -17.41 8.70 6.74
C SER A 6 -18.94 8.83 6.69
N LEU A 7 -19.68 8.15 7.59
CA LEU A 7 -21.14 8.10 7.56
C LEU A 7 -21.83 9.38 8.05
N GLN A 8 -21.24 10.12 8.99
CA GLN A 8 -21.93 11.25 9.63
C GLN A 8 -21.81 12.59 8.85
N GLY A 9 -20.85 12.72 7.93
CA GLY A 9 -20.71 13.90 7.05
C GLY A 9 -20.54 15.26 7.75
N LYS A 10 -20.39 15.28 9.08
CA LYS A 10 -20.27 16.48 9.91
C LYS A 10 -19.05 16.32 10.81
N TYR A 11 -18.09 17.24 10.68
CA TYR A 11 -16.84 17.29 11.45
C TYR A 11 -17.04 17.66 12.94
N LYS A 12 -18.05 17.09 13.62
CA LYS A 12 -18.33 17.31 15.05
C LYS A 12 -17.87 16.11 15.90
N TRP A 13 -16.57 15.83 15.90
CA TRP A 13 -15.97 14.62 16.47
C TRP A 13 -15.87 14.68 18.01
N LEU A 14 -15.78 15.89 18.59
CA LEU A 14 -15.62 16.08 20.04
C LEU A 14 -16.71 15.40 20.88
N LYS A 15 -17.94 15.28 20.36
CA LYS A 15 -19.06 14.67 21.09
C LYS A 15 -19.03 13.14 21.09
N ILE A 16 -18.49 12.52 20.04
CA ILE A 16 -18.42 11.05 19.88
C ILE A 16 -17.07 10.47 20.31
N LEU A 17 -16.07 11.32 20.47
CA LEU A 17 -14.70 10.92 20.77
C LEU A 17 -14.57 10.14 22.10
N PRO A 18 -15.22 10.55 23.20
CA PRO A 18 -15.09 9.82 24.47
C PRO A 18 -15.59 8.38 24.36
N ASP A 19 -16.75 8.18 23.74
CA ASP A 19 -17.35 6.85 23.53
C ASP A 19 -16.49 5.96 22.61
N LEU A 20 -15.89 6.55 21.57
CA LEU A 20 -15.00 5.81 20.68
C LEU A 20 -13.70 5.39 21.38
N ILE A 21 -13.14 6.27 22.21
CA ILE A 21 -11.90 5.99 22.94
C ILE A 21 -12.14 4.89 23.98
N THR A 22 -13.20 4.97 24.77
CA THR A 22 -13.54 3.93 25.76
C THR A 22 -13.75 2.59 25.07
N LYS A 23 -14.58 2.56 24.03
CA LYS A 23 -14.82 1.35 23.24
C LYS A 23 -13.54 0.75 22.65
N TYR A 24 -12.66 1.57 22.10
CA TYR A 24 -11.38 1.11 21.53
C TYR A 24 -10.45 0.53 22.60
N ASN A 25 -10.34 1.22 23.74
CA ASN A 25 -9.48 0.82 24.84
C ASN A 25 -9.99 -0.46 25.51
N ASP A 26 -11.31 -0.66 25.61
CA ASP A 26 -11.95 -1.83 26.23
C ASP A 26 -12.09 -3.05 25.32
N THR A 27 -11.91 -2.86 24.01
CA THR A 27 -11.99 -3.98 23.05
C THR A 27 -10.69 -4.78 23.08
N LYS A 28 -10.80 -6.11 22.97
CA LYS A 28 -9.65 -6.99 22.79
C LYS A 28 -9.06 -6.83 21.39
N HIS A 29 -7.84 -6.33 21.28
CA HIS A 29 -7.18 -6.11 19.98
C HIS A 29 -6.62 -7.42 19.41
N ARG A 30 -6.73 -7.61 18.09
CA ARG A 30 -6.34 -8.88 17.41
C ARG A 30 -4.87 -9.25 17.61
N THR A 31 -3.98 -8.26 17.55
CA THR A 31 -2.53 -8.46 17.59
C THR A 31 -2.06 -8.83 19.00
N ILE A 32 -2.36 -7.99 19.99
CA ILE A 32 -1.96 -8.19 21.39
C ILE A 32 -2.89 -9.13 22.16
N ARG A 33 -4.07 -9.50 21.62
CA ARG A 33 -5.14 -10.29 22.25
C ARG A 33 -5.45 -9.87 23.69
N MET A 34 -5.37 -8.58 23.97
CA MET A 34 -5.82 -7.98 25.23
C MET A 34 -6.38 -6.59 24.93
N LYS A 35 -6.97 -5.98 25.95
CA LYS A 35 -7.46 -4.61 25.88
C LYS A 35 -6.29 -3.64 26.00
N SER A 36 -6.42 -2.46 25.40
CA SER A 36 -5.33 -1.49 25.42
C SER A 36 -5.12 -0.89 26.82
N ASN A 37 -6.18 -0.78 27.63
CA ASN A 37 -6.11 -0.27 28.99
C ASN A 37 -5.47 -1.24 29.99
N GLU A 38 -5.42 -2.53 29.66
CA GLU A 38 -4.82 -3.57 30.50
C GLU A 38 -3.31 -3.76 30.20
N VAL A 39 -2.73 -3.02 29.24
CA VAL A 39 -1.30 -3.12 28.89
C VAL A 39 -0.44 -2.49 29.99
N SER A 40 0.56 -3.23 30.47
CA SER A 40 1.46 -2.79 31.56
C SER A 40 2.88 -3.35 31.38
N THR A 41 3.86 -2.80 32.07
CA THR A 41 5.24 -3.28 31.98
C THR A 41 5.38 -4.77 32.37
N ALA A 42 4.51 -5.26 33.26
CA ALA A 42 4.49 -6.67 33.67
C ALA A 42 4.09 -7.64 32.54
N ASN A 43 3.20 -7.23 31.63
CA ASN A 43 2.73 -8.08 30.53
C ASN A 43 3.52 -7.89 29.23
N GLN A 44 4.46 -6.96 29.20
CA GLN A 44 5.28 -6.60 28.04
C GLN A 44 5.98 -7.83 27.42
N PHE A 45 6.55 -8.72 28.25
CA PHE A 45 7.23 -9.91 27.75
C PHE A 45 6.29 -10.87 27.00
N GLN A 46 5.07 -11.07 27.53
CA GLN A 46 4.05 -11.91 26.90
C GLN A 46 3.52 -11.31 25.60
N ILE A 47 3.45 -9.98 25.53
CA ILE A 47 3.09 -9.24 24.33
C ILE A 47 4.20 -9.38 23.28
N PHE A 48 5.46 -9.15 23.67
CA PHE A 48 6.61 -9.16 22.77
C PHE A 48 6.82 -10.52 22.09
N LYS A 49 6.68 -11.62 22.83
CA LYS A 49 6.74 -13.00 22.31
C LYS A 49 5.82 -13.28 21.12
N ARG A 50 4.77 -12.48 20.92
CA ARG A 50 3.82 -12.67 19.81
C ARG A 50 4.26 -12.00 18.52
N PHE A 51 5.08 -10.96 18.63
CA PHE A 51 5.67 -10.27 17.49
C PHE A 51 6.92 -10.99 17.00
N THR A 52 7.62 -11.68 17.90
CA THR A 52 8.72 -12.55 17.52
C THR A 52 8.18 -13.76 16.77
N CYS A 53 8.42 -13.81 15.47
CA CYS A 53 8.26 -15.02 14.70
C CYS A 53 9.42 -15.95 15.08
N GLU A 54 9.16 -17.07 15.73
CA GLU A 54 10.07 -18.21 15.58
C GLU A 54 10.19 -18.50 14.07
N SER A 55 11.37 -18.94 13.62
CA SER A 55 11.69 -19.24 12.23
C SER A 55 10.72 -20.28 11.67
N ARG A 56 9.55 -19.81 11.21
CA ARG A 56 8.55 -20.66 10.59
C ARG A 56 9.15 -21.18 9.31
N SER A 57 9.12 -22.50 9.14
CA SER A 57 9.49 -23.10 7.87
C SER A 57 8.70 -22.40 6.76
N PRO A 58 9.36 -22.04 5.65
CA PRO A 58 8.69 -21.36 4.56
C PRO A 58 7.52 -22.22 4.12
N LYS A 59 6.31 -21.65 4.22
CA LYS A 59 5.11 -22.34 3.73
C LYS A 59 5.26 -22.52 2.24
N LYS A 60 4.92 -23.73 1.75
CA LYS A 60 4.92 -24.01 0.32
C LYS A 60 4.06 -22.95 -0.40
N PRO A 61 4.57 -22.27 -1.44
CA PRO A 61 3.79 -21.33 -2.22
C PRO A 61 2.51 -22.00 -2.74
N LYS A 62 1.39 -21.27 -2.70
CA LYS A 62 0.09 -21.79 -3.16
C LYS A 62 0.06 -22.02 -4.67
N PHE A 63 0.80 -21.20 -5.43
CA PHE A 63 0.77 -21.19 -6.89
C PHE A 63 2.12 -21.59 -7.47
N LYS A 64 2.08 -22.12 -8.69
CA LYS A 64 3.25 -22.53 -9.48
C LYS A 64 3.40 -21.65 -10.72
N ILE A 65 4.59 -21.68 -11.32
CA ILE A 65 4.86 -21.02 -12.59
C ILE A 65 3.96 -21.66 -13.67
N GLY A 66 3.17 -20.84 -14.37
CA GLY A 66 2.20 -21.28 -15.38
C GLY A 66 0.74 -21.28 -14.91
N ASP A 67 0.47 -21.11 -13.61
CA ASP A 67 -0.90 -20.99 -13.12
C ASP A 67 -1.56 -19.69 -13.61
N LYS A 68 -2.75 -19.80 -14.21
CA LYS A 68 -3.59 -18.65 -14.56
C LYS A 68 -4.29 -18.14 -13.31
N VAL A 69 -3.78 -17.07 -12.73
CA VAL A 69 -4.40 -16.38 -11.59
C VAL A 69 -5.15 -15.14 -12.07
N ARG A 70 -6.31 -14.87 -11.47
CA ARG A 70 -7.00 -13.59 -11.67
C ARG A 70 -6.29 -12.55 -10.82
N LEU A 71 -5.60 -11.62 -11.47
CA LEU A 71 -5.13 -10.42 -10.80
C LEU A 71 -6.38 -9.61 -10.42
N SER A 72 -6.67 -9.49 -9.13
CA SER A 72 -7.58 -8.47 -8.64
C SER A 72 -6.86 -7.12 -8.70
N GLY A 73 -6.60 -6.66 -9.93
CA GLY A 73 -6.32 -5.26 -10.22
C GLY A 73 -7.63 -4.48 -10.21
N PHE A 74 -7.51 -3.17 -10.07
CA PHE A 74 -8.63 -2.22 -10.10
C PHE A 74 -9.63 -2.60 -11.20
N TYR A 75 -10.92 -2.58 -10.86
CA TYR A 75 -11.98 -2.76 -11.86
C TYR A 75 -11.84 -1.65 -12.91
N GLU A 76 -12.14 -1.91 -14.18
CA GLU A 76 -12.07 -0.89 -15.24
C GLU A 76 -12.88 0.38 -14.87
N GLN A 77 -13.96 0.21 -14.10
CA GLN A 77 -14.80 1.27 -13.57
C GLN A 77 -14.10 2.17 -12.54
N GLU A 78 -13.08 1.65 -11.85
CA GLU A 78 -12.27 2.36 -10.85
C GLU A 78 -11.04 3.04 -11.47
N LEU A 79 -10.72 2.73 -12.74
CA LEU A 79 -9.62 3.38 -13.46
C LEU A 79 -10.06 4.78 -13.91
N LEU A 80 -9.53 5.80 -13.24
CA LEU A 80 -9.68 7.18 -13.69
C LEU A 80 -8.76 7.44 -14.90
N LYS A 81 -9.28 8.11 -15.93
CA LYS A 81 -8.45 8.56 -17.06
C LYS A 81 -7.39 9.53 -16.55
N ALA A 82 -6.14 9.33 -16.99
CA ALA A 82 -5.08 10.29 -16.74
C ALA A 82 -5.44 11.62 -17.41
N LYS A 83 -5.18 12.74 -16.72
CA LYS A 83 -5.42 14.09 -17.26
C LYS A 83 -4.59 14.36 -18.51
N TYR A 84 -3.41 13.75 -18.61
CA TYR A 84 -2.48 13.86 -19.73
C TYR A 84 -2.02 12.45 -20.13
N PRO A 85 -2.72 11.78 -21.07
CA PRO A 85 -2.45 10.39 -21.43
C PRO A 85 -1.11 10.21 -22.17
N ASP A 86 -0.65 11.25 -22.87
CA ASP A 86 0.54 11.20 -23.72
C ASP A 86 1.80 11.76 -23.02
N VAL A 87 1.71 12.08 -21.73
CA VAL A 87 2.84 12.62 -20.96
C VAL A 87 3.44 11.50 -20.12
N TYR A 88 4.67 11.14 -20.45
CA TYR A 88 5.42 10.09 -19.76
C TYR A 88 6.58 10.72 -19.00
N LEU A 89 6.78 10.27 -17.75
CA LEU A 89 7.90 10.71 -16.95
C LEU A 89 9.15 9.90 -17.30
N VAL A 90 10.26 10.59 -17.48
CA VAL A 90 11.55 9.95 -17.72
C VAL A 90 12.13 9.46 -16.38
N GLN A 91 12.47 8.18 -16.30
CA GLN A 91 13.25 7.65 -15.18
C GLN A 91 14.74 7.90 -15.37
N LYS A 92 15.26 7.53 -16.55
CA LYS A 92 16.70 7.60 -16.84
C LYS A 92 16.98 7.68 -18.33
N VAL A 93 17.92 8.53 -18.73
CA VAL A 93 18.51 8.51 -20.07
C VAL A 93 19.60 7.45 -20.12
N LEU A 94 19.46 6.49 -21.03
CA LEU A 94 20.36 5.33 -21.17
C LEU A 94 21.46 5.58 -22.20
N LYS A 95 21.12 6.15 -23.36
CA LYS A 95 22.06 6.42 -24.46
C LYS A 95 21.73 7.75 -25.13
N LYS A 96 22.73 8.33 -25.81
CA LYS A 96 22.57 9.54 -26.63
C LYS A 96 23.19 9.28 -28.01
N ARG A 97 22.48 9.66 -29.08
CA ARG A 97 22.94 9.54 -30.47
C ARG A 97 22.49 10.75 -31.26
N GLY A 98 23.42 11.62 -31.63
CA GLY A 98 23.11 12.83 -32.41
C GLY A 98 22.04 13.70 -31.73
N LYS A 99 20.88 13.86 -32.38
CA LYS A 99 19.72 14.61 -31.88
C LYS A 99 18.72 13.76 -31.06
N GLN A 100 18.94 12.46 -30.92
CA GLN A 100 18.06 11.56 -30.18
C GLN A 100 18.67 11.06 -28.88
N VAL A 101 17.81 10.69 -27.93
CA VAL A 101 18.18 10.03 -26.68
C VAL A 101 17.34 8.77 -26.45
N TYR A 102 17.97 7.73 -25.94
CA TYR A 102 17.28 6.49 -25.58
C TYR A 102 16.91 6.54 -24.10
N VAL A 103 15.63 6.44 -23.80
CA VAL A 103 15.10 6.73 -22.47
C VAL A 103 14.39 5.53 -21.86
N LYS A 104 14.58 5.38 -20.56
CA LYS A 104 13.78 4.52 -19.70
C LYS A 104 12.68 5.34 -19.03
N TRP A 105 11.42 4.95 -19.25
CA TRP A 105 10.25 5.60 -18.67
C TRP A 105 10.03 5.17 -17.21
N LEU A 106 9.54 6.09 -16.38
CA LEU A 106 9.26 5.86 -14.97
C LEU A 106 8.01 4.98 -14.82
N GLY A 107 8.15 3.88 -14.08
CA GLY A 107 7.04 2.96 -13.82
C GLY A 107 6.80 1.91 -14.91
N PHE A 108 7.53 1.95 -16.02
CA PHE A 108 7.45 0.95 -17.10
C PHE A 108 8.68 0.04 -17.10
N ASP A 109 8.51 -1.17 -17.61
CA ASP A 109 9.59 -2.12 -17.81
C ASP A 109 10.45 -1.75 -19.03
N SER A 110 11.59 -2.41 -19.19
CA SER A 110 12.56 -2.07 -20.24
C SER A 110 12.06 -2.33 -21.66
N SER A 111 10.96 -3.08 -21.85
CA SER A 111 10.36 -3.30 -23.16
C SER A 111 9.79 -2.02 -23.78
N HIS A 112 9.41 -1.05 -22.95
CA HIS A 112 8.85 0.24 -23.40
C HIS A 112 9.91 1.32 -23.64
N ASN A 113 11.20 1.01 -23.46
CA ASN A 113 12.28 1.96 -23.69
C ASN A 113 12.33 2.37 -25.17
N SER A 114 12.41 3.67 -25.43
CA SER A 114 12.32 4.21 -26.80
C SER A 114 13.31 5.35 -27.02
N TRP A 115 13.58 5.62 -28.30
CA TRP A 115 14.33 6.80 -28.71
C TRP A 115 13.38 7.97 -28.86
N ILE A 116 13.72 9.09 -28.24
CA ILE A 116 13.00 10.36 -28.37
C ILE A 116 13.95 11.45 -28.87
N ASP A 117 13.39 12.46 -29.53
CA ASP A 117 14.17 13.62 -29.96
C ASP A 117 14.49 14.52 -28.78
N LYS A 118 15.71 15.11 -28.77
CA LYS A 118 16.17 16.00 -27.69
C LYS A 118 15.28 17.23 -27.50
N THR A 119 14.49 17.59 -28.50
CA THR A 119 13.54 18.70 -28.47
C THR A 119 12.26 18.38 -27.70
N GLU A 120 12.01 17.10 -27.40
CA GLU A 120 10.83 16.62 -26.67
C GLU A 120 11.12 16.36 -25.18
N ILE A 121 12.35 16.62 -24.73
CA ILE A 121 12.78 16.58 -23.32
C ILE A 121 12.63 17.97 -22.72
#